data_AF-A0A1C5A660-F1
#
_entry.id   AF-A0A1C5A660-F1
#
_cell.length_a   1.000
_cell.length_b   1.000
_cell.length_c   1.000
_cell.angle_alpha   90.00
_cell.angle_beta   90.00
_cell.angle_gamma   90.00
#
_symmetry.space_group_name_H-M   'P 1'
#
loop_
_entity.id
_entity.type
_entity.pdbx_description
1 polymer ?
#
loop_
_entity_poly.entity_id
_entity_poly.type
_entity_poly.pdbx_seq_one_letter_code
_entity_poly.pdbx_strand_id
1 'polypeptide(L)'
;MHPEAVAELAALPTPERVAIVNAFQKLEALGPTLPFPHSSAIKDADRLRELRPRAGRSPWRAFYRQMGDVIFVVGAIGPEAAVKPRDFVRAVRSAEDRLNKIEQDEEGH
;
A
#
# COMPACT_ATOMS: atom_id res chain seq x y z
N MET A 1 -7.14 -1.52 6.52
CA MET A 1 -6.27 -0.37 6.15
C MET A 1 -6.06 0.50 7.37
N HIS A 2 -4.90 1.15 7.52
CA HIS A 2 -4.64 2.13 8.58
C HIS A 2 -5.55 3.38 8.42
N PRO A 3 -6.04 4.02 9.50
CA PRO A 3 -6.96 5.16 9.42
C PRO A 3 -6.42 6.33 8.59
N GLU A 4 -5.14 6.66 8.71
CA GLU A 4 -4.55 7.71 7.87
C GLU A 4 -4.49 7.33 6.38
N ALA A 5 -4.30 6.05 6.07
CA ALA A 5 -4.37 5.59 4.67
C ALA A 5 -5.80 5.72 4.12
N VAL A 6 -6.83 5.56 4.95
CA VAL A 6 -8.23 5.80 4.56
C VAL A 6 -8.46 7.29 4.28
N ALA A 7 -7.86 8.20 5.06
CA ALA A 7 -7.92 9.63 4.80
C ALA A 7 -7.20 10.01 3.49
N GLU A 8 -6.01 9.45 3.24
CA GLU A 8 -5.28 9.61 1.97
C GLU A 8 -6.09 9.09 0.79
N LEU A 9 -6.74 7.93 0.93
CA LEU A 9 -7.66 7.39 -0.07
C LEU A 9 -8.82 8.35 -0.34
N ALA A 10 -9.47 8.87 0.71
CA ALA A 10 -10.62 9.75 0.58
C ALA A 10 -10.28 11.06 -0.17
N ALA A 11 -9.05 11.56 0.00
CA ALA A 11 -8.53 12.73 -0.69
C ALA A 11 -8.27 12.52 -2.20
N LEU A 12 -8.22 11.28 -2.67
CA LEU A 12 -8.01 11.01 -4.09
C LEU A 12 -9.26 11.29 -4.94
N PRO A 13 -9.07 11.59 -6.25
CA PRO A 13 -10.17 11.60 -7.20
C PRO A 13 -10.93 10.26 -7.19
N THR A 14 -12.26 10.30 -7.28
CA THR A 14 -13.14 9.13 -7.34
C THR A 14 -12.63 7.97 -8.22
N PRO A 15 -12.17 8.19 -9.48
CA PRO A 15 -11.69 7.09 -10.32
C PRO A 15 -10.43 6.41 -9.78
N GLU A 16 -9.60 7.12 -9.03
CA GLU A 16 -8.37 6.59 -8.42
C GLU A 16 -8.68 5.87 -7.10
N ARG A 17 -9.65 6.38 -6.33
CA ARG A 17 -10.18 5.67 -5.14
C ARG A 17 -10.67 4.28 -5.50
N VAL A 18 -11.54 4.19 -6.52
CA VAL A 18 -12.08 2.91 -6.98
C VAL A 18 -10.96 2.00 -7.49
N ALA A 19 -9.97 2.55 -8.18
CA ALA A 19 -8.84 1.75 -8.67
C ALA A 19 -8.01 1.15 -7.53
N ILE A 20 -7.74 1.90 -6.47
CA ILE A 20 -7.01 1.42 -5.28
C ILE A 20 -7.83 0.36 -4.53
N VAL A 21 -9.13 0.61 -4.30
CA VAL A 21 -10.02 -0.36 -3.63
C VAL A 21 -10.07 -1.67 -4.41
N ASN A 22 -10.27 -1.61 -5.74
CA ASN A 22 -10.29 -2.82 -6.57
C ASN A 22 -8.95 -3.55 -6.58
N ALA A 23 -7.82 -2.83 -6.51
CA ALA A 23 -6.50 -3.45 -6.39
C ALA A 23 -6.32 -4.14 -5.04
N PHE A 24 -6.81 -3.54 -3.96
CA PHE A 24 -6.78 -4.12 -2.62
C PHE A 24 -7.67 -5.37 -2.53
N GLN A 25 -8.89 -5.33 -3.06
CA GLN A 25 -9.76 -6.51 -3.13
C GLN A 25 -9.13 -7.66 -3.90
N LYS A 26 -8.39 -7.37 -4.99
CA LYS A 26 -7.63 -8.39 -5.72
C LYS A 26 -6.50 -8.98 -4.89
N LEU A 27 -5.82 -8.16 -4.08
CA LEU A 27 -4.81 -8.63 -3.15
C LEU A 27 -5.42 -9.55 -2.09
N GLU A 28 -6.56 -9.18 -1.51
CA GLU A 28 -7.26 -10.03 -0.53
C GLU A 28 -7.71 -11.35 -1.14
N ALA A 29 -8.17 -11.34 -2.40
CA ALA A 29 -8.63 -12.55 -3.09
C ALA A 29 -7.50 -13.47 -3.57
N LEU A 30 -6.39 -12.91 -4.06
CA LEU A 30 -5.27 -13.68 -4.64
C LEU A 30 -4.11 -13.90 -3.63
N GLY A 31 -4.12 -13.16 -2.54
CA GLY A 31 -3.10 -13.19 -1.50
C GLY A 31 -1.69 -12.89 -2.05
N PRO A 32 -0.65 -13.55 -1.51
CA PRO A 32 0.75 -13.28 -1.86
C PRO A 32 1.10 -13.63 -3.32
N THR A 33 0.21 -14.37 -4.01
CA THR A 33 0.41 -14.77 -5.41
C THR A 33 0.12 -13.65 -6.40
N LEU A 34 -0.42 -12.50 -5.96
CA LEU A 34 -0.72 -11.35 -6.83
C LEU A 34 0.55 -10.92 -7.59
N PRO A 35 0.65 -11.21 -8.90
CA PRO A 35 1.91 -11.08 -9.60
C PRO A 35 2.14 -9.67 -10.11
N PHE A 36 3.34 -9.42 -10.59
CA PHE A 36 3.60 -8.29 -11.48
C PHE A 36 2.62 -8.34 -12.68
N PRO A 37 2.05 -7.21 -13.14
CA PRO A 37 2.36 -5.82 -12.79
C PRO A 37 1.51 -5.23 -11.67
N HIS A 38 0.75 -6.04 -10.92
CA HIS A 38 -0.24 -5.56 -9.93
C HIS A 38 0.33 -5.34 -8.53
N SER A 39 1.42 -6.02 -8.19
CA SER A 39 2.18 -5.83 -6.95
C SER A 39 3.68 -5.81 -7.25
N SER A 40 4.45 -5.06 -6.48
CA SER A 40 5.91 -5.11 -6.49
C SER A 40 6.49 -4.91 -5.09
N ALA A 41 7.67 -5.44 -4.84
CA ALA A 41 8.39 -5.21 -3.59
C ALA A 41 9.16 -3.88 -3.66
N ILE A 42 9.15 -3.12 -2.58
CA ILE A 42 9.97 -1.91 -2.46
C ILE A 42 11.38 -2.33 -2.02
N LYS A 43 12.40 -2.01 -2.83
CA LYS A 43 13.77 -2.52 -2.64
C LYS A 43 14.41 -2.10 -1.31
N ASP A 44 14.09 -0.90 -0.84
CA ASP A 44 14.74 -0.27 0.31
C ASP A 44 13.84 -0.23 1.56
N ALA A 45 12.79 -1.04 1.62
CA ALA A 45 11.83 -1.04 2.73
C ALA A 45 11.59 -2.46 3.28
N ASP A 46 11.44 -2.58 4.59
CA ASP A 46 11.29 -3.90 5.24
C ASP A 46 9.92 -4.49 4.97
N ARG A 47 9.88 -5.61 4.24
CA ARG A 47 8.66 -6.39 3.90
C ARG A 47 7.53 -5.54 3.30
N LEU A 48 7.85 -4.34 2.79
CA LEU A 48 6.88 -3.41 2.23
C LEU A 48 6.72 -3.64 0.73
N ARG A 49 5.47 -3.63 0.28
CA ARG A 49 5.09 -3.83 -1.12
C ARG A 49 4.21 -2.69 -1.58
N GLU A 50 4.26 -2.39 -2.88
CA GLU A 50 3.35 -1.46 -3.53
C GLU A 50 2.28 -2.23 -4.31
N LEU A 51 1.02 -1.84 -4.13
CA LEU A 51 -0.06 -2.15 -5.07
C LEU A 51 -0.06 -1.14 -6.20
N ARG A 52 -0.23 -1.67 -7.41
CA ARG A 52 -0.15 -0.93 -8.67
C ARG A 52 -1.49 -1.05 -9.42
N PRO A 53 -2.47 -0.17 -9.11
CA PRO A 53 -3.77 -0.19 -9.76
C PRO A 53 -3.65 -0.02 -11.27
N ARG A 54 -4.60 -0.62 -12.00
CA ARG A 54 -4.62 -0.62 -13.48
C ARG A 54 -3.29 -1.09 -14.09
N ALA A 55 -2.69 -2.14 -13.50
CA ALA A 55 -1.39 -2.68 -13.93
C ALA A 55 -0.25 -1.64 -13.90
N GLY A 56 -0.30 -0.70 -12.95
CA GLY A 56 0.67 0.37 -12.80
C GLY A 56 0.37 1.65 -13.59
N ARG A 57 -0.73 1.72 -14.35
CA ARG A 57 -1.10 2.96 -15.08
C ARG A 57 -1.71 4.04 -14.20
N SER A 58 -2.18 3.70 -13.00
CA SER A 58 -2.59 4.72 -12.03
C SER A 58 -1.36 5.48 -11.51
N PRO A 59 -1.42 6.81 -11.38
CA PRO A 59 -0.35 7.59 -10.77
C PRO A 59 -0.31 7.44 -9.23
N TRP A 60 -1.17 6.60 -8.64
CA TRP A 60 -1.24 6.34 -7.20
C TRP A 60 -0.84 4.91 -6.86
N ARG A 61 -0.27 4.74 -5.67
CA ARG A 61 0.21 3.48 -5.11
C ARG A 61 -0.30 3.34 -3.68
N ALA A 62 -0.76 2.15 -3.33
CA ALA A 62 -1.03 1.78 -1.95
C ALA A 62 0.14 0.95 -1.43
N PHE A 63 0.74 1.39 -0.33
CA PHE A 63 1.88 0.73 0.31
C PHE A 63 1.37 -0.17 1.43
N TYR A 64 1.67 -1.46 1.32
CA TYR A 64 1.13 -2.46 2.23
C TYR A 64 2.21 -3.43 2.69
N ARG A 65 1.97 -4.04 3.84
CA ARG A 65 2.73 -5.19 4.35
C ARG A 65 1.77 -6.34 4.62
N GLN A 66 2.29 -7.54 4.48
CA GLN A 66 1.62 -8.75 4.95
C GLN A 66 1.98 -8.93 6.44
N MET A 67 0.98 -8.91 7.31
CA MET A 67 1.10 -9.24 8.73
C MET A 67 0.61 -10.68 8.94
N GLY A 68 1.48 -11.54 9.47
CA GLY A 68 1.20 -12.98 9.56
C GLY A 68 1.00 -13.63 8.17
N ASP A 69 0.18 -14.69 8.12
CA ASP A 69 0.01 -15.50 6.91
C ASP A 69 -1.05 -15.00 5.93
N VAL A 70 -2.02 -14.18 6.38
CA VAL A 70 -3.21 -13.83 5.57
C VAL A 70 -3.63 -12.36 5.62
N ILE A 71 -3.09 -11.56 6.54
CA ILE A 71 -3.56 -10.19 6.74
C ILE A 71 -2.70 -9.23 5.92
N PHE A 72 -3.33 -8.41 5.07
CA PHE A 72 -2.65 -7.36 4.32
C PHE A 72 -3.08 -6.00 4.83
N VAL A 73 -2.13 -5.21 5.32
CA VAL A 73 -2.40 -3.89 5.88
C VAL A 73 -1.78 -2.81 5.02
N VAL A 74 -2.61 -1.91 4.50
CA VAL A 74 -2.14 -0.67 3.84
C VAL A 74 -1.81 0.37 4.89
N GLY A 75 -0.56 0.82 4.91
CA GLY A 75 -0.07 1.85 5.83
C GLY A 75 -0.16 3.27 5.27
N ALA A 76 -0.01 3.43 3.95
CA ALA A 76 -0.18 4.73 3.29
C ALA A 76 -0.57 4.59 1.81
N ILE A 77 -1.10 5.67 1.25
CA ILE A 77 -1.34 5.84 -0.18
C ILE A 77 -0.63 7.08 -0.66
N GLY A 78 0.16 6.94 -1.73
CA GLY A 78 0.98 8.02 -2.26
C GLY A 78 1.12 7.99 -3.78
N PRO A 79 1.72 9.03 -4.36
CA PRO A 79 1.96 9.09 -5.80
C PRO A 79 3.03 8.09 -6.23
N GLU A 80 3.04 7.73 -7.50
CA GLU A 80 4.11 6.95 -8.11
C GLU A 80 5.44 7.71 -8.08
N ALA A 81 6.55 6.98 -7.87
CA ALA A 81 7.91 7.52 -7.84
C ALA A 81 8.28 8.33 -9.09
N ALA A 82 7.80 7.93 -10.27
CA ALA A 82 8.02 8.65 -11.53
C ALA A 82 7.27 9.98 -11.61
N VAL A 83 6.14 10.12 -10.93
CA VAL A 83 5.33 11.34 -10.91
C VAL A 83 5.85 12.32 -9.88
N LYS A 84 6.09 11.84 -8.64
CA LYS A 84 6.64 12.66 -7.54
C LYS A 84 7.53 11.81 -6.63
N PRO A 85 8.86 11.75 -6.88
CA PRO A 85 9.76 10.87 -6.14
C PRO A 85 9.88 11.22 -4.66
N ARG A 86 9.87 12.52 -4.31
CA ARG A 86 9.96 12.99 -2.92
C ARG A 86 8.72 12.59 -2.11
N ASP A 87 7.54 12.73 -2.70
CA ASP A 87 6.27 12.37 -2.07
C ASP A 87 6.12 10.85 -1.97
N PHE A 88 6.62 10.10 -2.95
CA PHE A 88 6.71 8.64 -2.89
C PHE A 88 7.54 8.16 -1.70
N VAL A 89 8.77 8.67 -1.54
CA VAL A 89 9.64 8.29 -0.41
C VAL A 89 9.00 8.65 0.92
N ARG A 90 8.32 9.80 1.00
CA ARG A 90 7.57 10.20 2.19
C ARG A 90 6.44 9.21 2.50
N ALA A 91 5.65 8.82 1.50
CA ALA A 91 4.55 7.88 1.68
C ALA A 91 5.03 6.48 2.07
N VAL A 92 6.16 6.02 1.50
CA VAL A 92 6.83 4.77 1.90
C VAL A 92 7.22 4.82 3.38
N ARG A 93 7.92 5.87 3.81
CA ARG A 93 8.32 6.02 5.22
C ARG A 93 7.13 6.10 6.17
N SER A 94 6.08 6.84 5.79
CA SER A 94 4.84 6.89 6.56
C SER A 94 4.15 5.53 6.65
N ALA A 95 4.16 4.75 5.56
CA ALA A 95 3.64 3.39 5.59
C ALA A 95 4.46 2.51 6.55
N GLU A 96 5.79 2.55 6.48
CA GLU A 96 6.65 1.77 7.37
C GLU A 96 6.45 2.13 8.84
N ASP A 97 6.47 3.41 9.21
CA ASP A 97 6.25 3.86 10.59
C ASP A 97 4.91 3.37 11.14
N ARG A 98 3.83 3.53 10.36
CA ARG A 98 2.48 3.11 10.76
C ARG A 98 2.36 1.59 10.86
N LEU A 99 2.96 0.84 9.92
CA LEU A 99 2.90 -0.61 9.92
C LEU A 99 3.77 -1.23 11.02
N ASN A 100 4.94 -0.65 11.30
CA ASN A 100 5.79 -1.07 12.41
C ASN A 100 5.09 -0.86 13.76
N LYS A 101 4.36 0.25 13.93
CA LYS A 101 3.55 0.47 15.15
C LYS A 101 2.50 -0.62 15.32
N ILE A 102 1.74 -0.91 14.26
CA ILE A 102 0.73 -1.99 14.29
C ILE A 102 1.37 -3.34 14.66
N GLU A 103 2.51 -3.68 14.04
CA GLU A 103 3.21 -4.95 14.33
C GLU A 103 3.63 -5.03 15.81
N GLN A 104 4.19 -3.93 16.36
CA GLN A 104 4.56 -3.86 17.78
C GLN A 104 3.36 -3.91 18.74
N ASP A 105 2.24 -3.29 18.39
CA ASP A 105 1.00 -3.36 19.17
C ASP A 105 0.39 -4.78 19.17
N GLU A 106 0.52 -5.53 18.06
CA GLU A 106 0.02 -6.92 17.95
C GLU A 106 0.94 -7.94 18.62
N GLU A 107 2.26 -7.73 18.65
CA GLU A 107 3.23 -8.61 19.34
C GLU A 107 3.29 -8.37 20.86
N GLY A 108 2.71 -7.26 21.34
CA GLY A 108 2.74 -6.84 22.74
C GLY A 108 1.58 -7.36 23.62
N HIS A 109 0.73 -8.27 23.13
CA HIS A 109 -0.42 -8.84 23.84
C HIS A 109 -0.32 -10.36 23.97
#